data_AF-A0A957SR29-F1
#
_entry.id   AF-A0A957SR29-F1
#
_cell.length_a   1.000
_cell.length_b   1.000
_cell.length_c   1.000
_cell.angle_alpha   90.00
_cell.angle_beta   90.00
_cell.angle_gamma   90.00
#
_symmetry.space_group_name_H-M   'P 1'
#
loop_
_entity.id
_entity.type
_entity.pdbx_description
1 polymer ?
#
loop_
_entity_poly.entity_id
_entity_poly.type
_entity_poly.pdbx_seq_one_letter_code
_entity_poly.pdbx_strand_id
1 'polypeptide(L)'
;MSSRLIFLLGTFILAWVLAFNSGHDLAFSLAYLLTIILLISYGWAKLSLRSVYLRRFTRTQRSQVGQHAEETFEVRNRSIWPKLWLEIEDYSNLPWHEASRVVSSLRRQSSERWQIRTPCTERGRFRLGPMVLR
;
A
#
# COMPACT_ATOMS: atom_id res chain seq x y z
N MET A 1 5.88 -9.75 -17.14
CA MET A 1 4.46 -10.16 -17.00
C MET A 1 4.43 -11.38 -16.09
N SER A 2 3.78 -11.32 -14.92
CA SER A 2 3.83 -12.42 -13.96
C SER A 2 3.17 -13.67 -14.53
N SER A 3 3.81 -14.83 -14.43
CA SER A 3 3.30 -16.12 -14.93
C SER A 3 1.85 -16.39 -14.50
N ARG A 4 1.51 -15.98 -13.27
CA ARG A 4 0.15 -16.06 -12.69
C ARG A 4 -0.92 -15.35 -13.52
N LEU A 5 -0.59 -14.22 -14.13
CA LEU A 5 -1.52 -13.41 -14.93
C LEU A 5 -1.84 -14.09 -16.26
N ILE A 6 -0.84 -14.74 -16.86
CA ILE A 6 -0.98 -15.49 -18.12
C ILE A 6 -1.87 -16.72 -17.87
N PHE A 7 -1.66 -17.44 -16.77
CA PHE A 7 -2.53 -18.55 -16.38
C PHE A 7 -3.98 -18.12 -16.16
N LEU A 8 -4.23 -17.02 -15.43
CA LEU A 8 -5.59 -16.51 -15.20
C LEU A 8 -6.30 -16.14 -16.50
N LEU A 9 -5.61 -15.43 -17.41
CA LEU A 9 -6.17 -15.06 -18.72
C LEU A 9 -6.40 -16.31 -19.59
N GLY A 10 -5.49 -17.27 -19.57
CA GLY A 10 -5.62 -18.54 -20.28
C GLY A 10 -6.85 -19.34 -19.82
N THR A 11 -7.03 -19.50 -18.50
CA THR A 11 -8.19 -20.20 -17.94
C THR A 11 -9.50 -19.45 -18.24
N PHE A 12 -9.48 -18.13 -18.23
CA PHE A 12 -10.64 -17.31 -18.60
C PHE A 12 -11.05 -17.53 -20.06
N ILE A 13 -10.09 -17.48 -20.98
CA ILE A 13 -10.33 -17.71 -22.41
C ILE A 13 -10.81 -19.15 -22.64
N LEU A 14 -10.18 -20.14 -21.99
CA LEU A 14 -10.57 -21.54 -22.10
C LEU A 14 -12.01 -21.77 -21.60
N ALA A 15 -12.41 -21.14 -20.50
CA ALA A 15 -13.76 -21.23 -19.97
C ALA A 15 -14.81 -20.66 -20.94
N TRP A 16 -14.52 -19.53 -21.58
CA TRP A 16 -15.39 -18.95 -22.62
C TRP A 16 -15.45 -19.82 -23.88
N VAL A 17 -14.32 -20.38 -24.32
CA VAL A 17 -14.27 -21.30 -25.46
C VAL A 17 -15.10 -22.55 -25.19
N LEU A 18 -14.99 -23.15 -24.00
CA LEU A 18 -15.80 -24.30 -23.59
C LEU A 18 -17.29 -23.96 -23.49
N ALA A 19 -17.65 -22.78 -22.98
CA ALA A 19 -19.04 -22.33 -22.92
C ALA A 19 -19.67 -22.19 -24.31
N PHE A 20 -18.95 -21.57 -25.25
CA PHE A 20 -19.39 -21.44 -26.64
C PHE A 20 -19.48 -22.78 -27.37
N ASN A 21 -18.59 -23.73 -27.08
CA ASN A 21 -18.58 -25.02 -27.78
C ASN A 21 -19.60 -26.02 -27.21
N SER A 22 -19.85 -25.99 -25.89
CA SER A 22 -20.58 -27.07 -25.21
C SER A 22 -22.09 -26.87 -25.10
N GLY A 23 -22.61 -25.66 -25.32
CA GLY A 23 -24.05 -25.35 -25.37
C GLY A 23 -24.84 -25.60 -24.08
N HIS A 24 -24.19 -26.00 -22.98
CA HIS A 24 -24.80 -26.30 -21.69
C HIS A 24 -24.86 -25.07 -20.78
N ASP A 25 -26.01 -24.87 -20.12
CA ASP A 25 -26.25 -23.76 -19.19
C ASP A 25 -25.23 -23.68 -18.04
N LEU A 26 -24.68 -24.83 -17.63
CA LEU A 26 -23.65 -24.91 -16.59
C LEU A 26 -22.34 -24.23 -17.01
N ALA A 27 -21.93 -24.39 -18.28
CA ALA A 27 -20.69 -23.82 -18.78
C ALA A 27 -20.78 -22.28 -18.87
N PHE A 28 -21.93 -21.76 -19.30
CA PHE A 28 -22.19 -20.31 -19.29
C PHE A 28 -22.22 -19.74 -17.88
N SER A 29 -22.87 -20.43 -16.93
CA SER A 29 -22.92 -19.99 -15.53
C SER A 29 -21.52 -19.86 -14.91
N LEU A 30 -20.64 -20.84 -15.17
CA LEU A 30 -19.24 -20.82 -14.76
C LEU A 30 -18.46 -19.66 -15.40
N ALA A 31 -18.63 -19.44 -16.71
CA ALA A 31 -17.97 -18.35 -17.42
C ALA A 31 -18.40 -16.97 -16.88
N TYR A 32 -19.70 -16.76 -16.65
CA TYR A 32 -20.20 -15.52 -16.06
C TYR A 32 -19.67 -15.29 -14.65
N LEU A 33 -19.68 -16.32 -13.80
CA LEU A 33 -19.19 -16.23 -12.43
C LEU A 33 -17.70 -15.86 -12.40
N LEU A 34 -16.88 -16.54 -13.20
CA LEU A 34 -15.45 -16.24 -13.33
C LEU A 34 -15.21 -14.81 -13.85
N THR A 35 -16.01 -14.36 -14.82
CA THR A 35 -15.92 -12.99 -15.36
C THR A 35 -16.20 -11.94 -14.29
N ILE A 36 -17.30 -12.12 -13.53
CA ILE A 36 -17.70 -11.19 -12.47
C ILE A 36 -16.64 -11.13 -11.38
N ILE A 37 -16.14 -12.29 -10.93
CA ILE A 37 -15.12 -12.34 -9.88
C ILE A 37 -13.82 -11.65 -10.31
N LEU A 38 -13.43 -11.81 -11.59
CA LEU A 38 -12.20 -11.23 -12.13
C LEU A 38 -12.33 -9.71 -12.29
N LEU A 39 -13.49 -9.22 -12.73
CA LEU A 39 -13.80 -7.79 -12.80
C LEU A 39 -13.82 -7.14 -11.41
N ILE A 40 -14.48 -7.76 -10.43
CA ILE A 40 -14.51 -7.26 -9.05
C ILE A 40 -13.11 -7.24 -8.46
N SER A 41 -12.34 -8.32 -8.61
CA SER A 41 -10.96 -8.40 -8.10
C SER A 41 -10.06 -7.35 -8.73
N TYR A 42 -10.13 -7.18 -10.05
CA TYR A 42 -9.35 -6.16 -10.76
C TYR A 42 -9.74 -4.74 -10.34
N GLY A 43 -11.04 -4.47 -10.22
CA GLY A 43 -11.55 -3.21 -9.68
C GLY A 43 -11.01 -2.98 -8.27
N TRP A 44 -11.14 -3.96 -7.38
CA TRP A 44 -10.67 -3.88 -6.01
C TRP A 44 -9.17 -3.61 -5.92
N ALA A 45 -8.34 -4.34 -6.67
CA ALA A 45 -6.89 -4.14 -6.70
C ALA A 45 -6.53 -2.74 -7.20
N LYS A 46 -7.17 -2.28 -8.29
CA LYS A 46 -6.92 -0.94 -8.84
C LYS A 46 -7.33 0.16 -7.87
N LEU A 47 -8.44 0.00 -7.14
CA LEU A 47 -8.91 0.98 -6.16
C LEU A 47 -8.09 0.92 -4.86
N SER A 48 -7.61 -0.26 -4.48
CA SER A 48 -6.74 -0.45 -3.32
C SER A 48 -5.38 0.21 -3.53
N LEU A 49 -4.76 0.10 -4.69
CA LEU A 49 -3.43 0.69 -4.93
C LEU A 49 -3.46 2.21 -5.20
N ARG A 50 -4.64 2.81 -5.41
CA ARG A 50 -4.77 4.21 -5.81
C ARG A 50 -4.81 5.15 -4.61
N SER A 51 -4.07 6.26 -4.71
CA SER A 51 -4.27 7.48 -3.91
C SER A 51 -3.88 7.44 -2.42
N VAL A 52 -2.76 6.80 -2.06
CA VAL A 52 -2.10 7.04 -0.76
C VAL A 52 -0.98 8.04 -0.94
N TYR A 53 -0.99 9.09 -0.11
CA TYR A 53 0.06 10.09 -0.07
C TYR A 53 0.71 10.05 1.30
N LEU A 54 2.04 9.92 1.31
CA LEU A 54 2.86 10.02 2.50
C LEU A 54 3.59 11.35 2.48
N ARG A 55 3.50 12.12 3.56
CA ARG A 55 4.24 13.36 3.76
C ARG A 55 5.08 13.23 5.03
N ARG A 56 6.36 13.58 4.94
CA ARG A 56 7.28 13.74 6.07
C ARG A 56 7.52 15.22 6.30
N PHE A 57 7.33 15.68 7.52
CA PHE A 57 7.68 17.02 7.98
C PHE A 57 8.75 16.88 9.05
N THR A 58 9.97 17.33 8.76
CA THR A 58 11.04 17.41 9.75
C THR A 58 11.11 18.84 10.28
N ARG A 59 10.96 19.02 11.60
CA ARG A 59 10.91 20.37 12.20
C ARG A 59 12.24 21.10 12.06
N THR A 60 13.35 20.36 12.15
CA THR A 60 14.71 20.92 12.03
C THR A 60 15.61 19.96 11.27
N GLN A 61 16.25 20.42 10.19
CA GLN A 61 17.21 19.61 9.43
C GLN A 61 18.55 19.38 10.16
N ARG A 62 18.81 20.14 11.23
CA ARG A 62 20.02 20.04 12.05
C ARG A 62 19.61 19.98 13.51
N SER A 63 20.07 18.96 14.22
CA SER A 63 19.88 18.82 15.66
C SER A 63 21.23 18.59 16.31
N GLN A 64 21.39 19.05 17.55
CA GLN A 64 22.62 18.84 18.30
C GLN A 64 22.57 17.54 19.09
N VAL A 65 23.75 16.99 19.40
CA VAL A 65 23.85 15.81 20.27
C VAL A 65 23.26 16.14 21.63
N GLY A 66 22.41 15.26 22.15
CA GLY A 66 21.64 15.48 23.39
C GLY A 66 20.29 16.17 23.19
N GLN A 67 19.95 16.63 21.98
CA GLN A 67 18.60 17.08 21.65
C GLN A 67 17.78 15.95 21.02
N HIS A 68 16.47 16.15 20.89
CA HIS A 68 15.60 15.24 20.15
C HIS A 68 15.38 15.75 18.73
N ALA A 69 15.55 14.87 17.75
CA ALA A 69 15.06 15.09 16.39
C ALA A 69 13.55 14.85 16.38
N GLU A 70 12.78 15.89 16.07
CA GLU A 70 11.32 15.79 15.94
C GLU A 70 10.91 15.65 14.48
N GLU A 71 10.20 14.57 14.18
CA GLU A 71 9.63 14.30 12.87
C GLU A 71 8.14 14.06 12.96
N THR A 72 7.39 14.69 12.05
CA THR A 72 5.95 14.51 11.93
C THR A 72 5.66 13.81 10.61
N PHE A 73 4.97 12.68 10.70
CA PHE A 73 4.52 11.92 9.54
C PHE A 73 3.04 12.17 9.34
N GLU A 74 2.62 12.41 8.11
CA GLU A 74 1.22 12.54 7.73
C GLU A 74 0.92 11.59 6.57
N VAL A 75 0.05 10.61 6.82
CA VAL A 75 -0.48 9.72 5.80
C VAL A 75 -1.87 10.19 5.44
N ARG A 76 -2.10 10.44 4.16
CA ARG A 76 -3.41 10.85 3.67
C ARG A 76 -3.94 9.83 2.67
N ASN A 77 -5.08 9.25 3.00
CA ASN A 77 -5.85 8.44 2.06
C ASN A 77 -6.77 9.39 1.28
N ARG A 78 -6.51 9.60 -0.02
CA ARG A 78 -7.41 10.36 -0.90
C ARG A 78 -8.45 9.47 -1.59
N SER A 79 -8.42 8.16 -1.36
CA SER A 79 -9.39 7.24 -1.93
C SER A 79 -10.74 7.31 -1.20
N ILE A 80 -11.79 6.91 -1.92
CA ILE A 80 -13.14 6.70 -1.40
C ILE A 80 -13.18 5.46 -0.50
N TRP A 81 -12.27 4.52 -0.71
CA TRP A 81 -12.21 3.27 0.04
C TRP A 81 -11.32 3.40 1.28
N PRO A 82 -11.79 2.93 2.46
CA PRO A 82 -10.96 2.88 3.64
C PRO A 82 -9.81 1.87 3.42
N LYS A 83 -8.62 2.21 3.92
CA LYS A 83 -7.48 1.30 3.93
C LYS A 83 -7.32 0.72 5.32
N LEU A 84 -7.57 -0.57 5.44
CA LEU A 84 -7.57 -1.26 6.73
C LEU A 84 -6.16 -1.49 7.27
N TRP A 85 -5.21 -1.72 6.38
CA TRP A 85 -3.82 -2.02 6.72
C TRP A 85 -2.89 -1.26 5.79
N LEU A 86 -1.96 -0.52 6.38
CA LEU A 86 -0.90 0.16 5.66
C LEU A 86 0.37 0.05 6.49
N GLU A 87 1.36 -0.64 5.97
CA GLU A 87 2.65 -0.76 6.62
C GLU A 87 3.61 0.27 6.03
N ILE A 88 4.20 1.07 6.90
CA ILE A 88 5.17 2.11 6.52
C ILE A 88 6.49 1.66 7.08
N GLU A 89 7.42 1.34 6.19
CA GLU A 89 8.80 1.01 6.52
C GLU A 89 9.68 2.22 6.23
N ASP A 90 10.41 2.72 7.24
CA ASP A 90 11.44 3.76 7.02
C ASP A 90 12.84 3.12 7.00
N TYR A 91 13.57 3.30 5.90
CA TYR A 91 14.95 2.83 5.74
C TYR A 91 15.98 3.91 6.13
N SER A 92 15.71 4.66 7.20
CA SER A 92 16.65 5.66 7.70
C SER A 92 17.85 5.02 8.38
N ASN A 93 19.03 5.63 8.29
CA ASN A 93 20.23 5.17 8.98
C ASN A 93 20.45 5.88 10.34
N LEU A 94 19.38 6.46 10.92
CA LEU A 94 19.48 7.18 12.17
C LEU A 94 19.41 6.16 13.34
N PRO A 95 20.41 6.11 14.25
CA PRO A 95 20.39 5.19 15.37
C PRO A 95 19.22 5.49 16.30
N TRP A 96 18.56 4.44 16.81
CA TRP A 96 17.36 4.54 17.66
C TRP A 96 16.14 5.20 17.00
N HIS A 97 16.07 5.19 15.66
CA HIS A 97 14.95 5.73 14.90
C HIS A 97 13.95 4.62 14.52
N GLU A 98 12.96 4.38 15.39
CA GLU A 98 11.83 3.51 15.09
C GLU A 98 10.69 4.33 14.47
N ALA A 99 10.82 4.62 13.16
CA ALA A 99 9.76 5.30 12.40
C ALA A 99 8.77 4.36 11.71
N SER A 100 9.09 3.07 11.65
CA SER A 100 8.21 2.07 11.07
C SER A 100 6.94 1.92 11.90
N ARG A 101 5.78 2.17 11.28
CA ARG A 101 4.49 2.11 11.96
C ARG A 101 3.44 1.51 11.05
N VAL A 102 2.66 0.60 11.63
CA VAL A 102 1.43 0.11 11.01
C VAL A 102 0.32 1.10 11.34
N VAL A 103 -0.27 1.70 10.32
CA VAL A 103 -1.49 2.52 10.47
C VAL A 103 -2.69 1.62 10.22
N SER A 104 -3.47 1.39 11.27
CA SER A 104 -4.69 0.58 11.19
C SER A 104 -5.90 1.46 10.89
N SER A 105 -6.70 1.06 9.90
CA SER A 105 -8.01 1.68 9.59
C SER A 105 -7.96 3.17 9.19
N LEU A 106 -7.22 3.48 8.13
CA LEU A 106 -7.21 4.81 7.53
C LEU A 106 -8.52 5.05 6.74
N ARG A 107 -9.45 5.77 7.38
CA ARG A 107 -10.78 6.08 6.84
C ARG A 107 -10.73 6.81 5.50
N ARG A 108 -11.86 6.76 4.77
CA ARG A 108 -12.08 7.51 3.52
C ARG A 108 -11.70 8.98 3.71
N GLN A 109 -10.88 9.51 2.81
CA GLN A 109 -10.49 10.94 2.79
C GLN A 109 -9.91 11.45 4.12
N SER A 110 -9.37 10.55 4.94
CA SER A 110 -8.80 10.87 6.24
C SER A 110 -7.28 11.05 6.15
N SER A 111 -6.75 11.81 7.09
CA SER A 111 -5.32 11.96 7.32
C SER A 111 -5.00 11.54 8.74
N GLU A 112 -4.00 10.67 8.87
CA GLU A 112 -3.46 10.30 10.15
C GLU A 112 -2.08 10.90 10.31
N ARG A 113 -1.86 11.56 11.45
CA ARG A 113 -0.63 12.27 11.75
C ARG A 113 -0.08 11.78 13.08
N TRP A 114 1.18 11.43 13.10
CA TRP A 114 1.89 11.13 14.34
C TRP A 114 3.26 11.78 14.34
N GLN A 115 3.73 12.07 15.55
CA GLN A 115 5.04 12.66 15.78
C GLN A 115 5.96 11.62 16.41
N ILE A 116 7.19 11.55 15.91
CA ILE A 116 8.25 10.70 16.43
C ILE A 116 9.36 11.61 16.94
N ARG A 117 9.90 11.26 18.11
CA ARG A 117 11.03 11.94 18.72
C ARG A 117 12.16 10.94 18.85
N THR A 118 13.26 11.19 18.14
CA THR A 118 14.44 10.33 18.20
C THR A 118 15.56 11.07 18.93
N PRO A 119 16.17 10.49 19.97
CA PRO A 119 17.31 11.11 20.63
C PRO A 119 18.52 11.19 19.69
N CYS A 120 19.18 12.34 19.63
CA CYS A 120 20.42 12.53 18.87
C CYS A 120 21.61 12.08 19.73
N THR A 121 21.98 10.80 19.63
CA THR A 121 23.06 10.23 20.46
C THR A 121 24.46 10.50 19.88
N GLU A 122 24.58 10.52 18.55
CA GLU A 122 25.87 10.61 17.87
C GLU A 122 25.94 11.80 16.92
N ARG A 123 27.14 12.41 16.82
CA ARG A 123 27.40 13.47 15.85
C ARG A 123 27.76 12.84 14.51
N GLY A 124 26.98 13.11 13.48
CA GLY A 124 27.24 12.59 12.14
C GLY A 124 26.31 13.14 11.07
N ARG A 125 26.46 12.65 9.85
CA ARG A 125 25.49 12.86 8.76
C ARG A 125 24.69 11.58 8.59
N PHE A 126 23.42 11.64 8.95
CA PHE A 126 22.51 10.52 8.79
C PHE A 126 21.56 10.78 7.62
N ARG A 127 21.21 9.72 6.89
CA ARG A 127 20.23 9.78 5.80
C ARG A 127 18.86 9.42 6.35
N LEU A 128 17.90 10.29 6.09
CA LEU A 128 16.50 10.08 6.35
C LEU A 128 15.85 9.49 5.08
N GLY A 129 15.34 8.25 5.16
CA GLY A 129 14.63 7.57 4.07
C GLY A 129 15.50 6.76 3.09
N PRO A 130 14.89 6.03 2.13
CA PRO A 130 13.51 6.16 1.65
C PRO A 130 12.46 5.48 2.54
N MET A 131 11.22 5.99 2.50
CA MET A 131 10.07 5.29 3.07
C MET A 131 9.39 4.44 2.01
N VAL A 132 9.04 3.22 2.38
CA VAL A 132 8.33 2.27 1.53
C VAL A 132 6.98 1.98 2.16
N LEU A 133 5.94 2.00 1.32
CA LEU A 133 4.59 1.58 1.68
C LEU A 133 4.42 0.12 1.24
N ARG A 134 4.03 -0.75 2.16
CA ARG A 134 3.67 -2.15 1.89
C ARG A 134 2.19 -2.40 2.17
#